data_AF-A0AAN9U0Z3-F1
#
_entry.id   AF-A0AAN9U0Z3-F1
#
_cell.length_a   1.000
_cell.length_b   1.000
_cell.length_c   1.000
_cell.angle_alpha   90.00
_cell.angle_beta   90.00
_cell.angle_gamma   90.00
#
_symmetry.space_group_name_H-M   'P 1'
#
loop_
_entity.id
_entity.type
_entity.pdbx_description
1 polymer ?
#
loop_
_entity_poly.entity_id
_entity_poly.type
_entity_poly.pdbx_seq_one_letter_code
_entity_poly.pdbx_strand_id
1 'polypeptide(L)' 'MPDSADKTTGKPAEAVDHWDEKTKKQFNGKSRSEWFDPCQEAANKSFKCLNRNGGDRALCQDYFQYVIK' A
#
# COMPACT_ATOMS: atom_id res chain seq x y z
N MET A 1 -0.76 21.61 9.70
CA MET A 1 0.53 21.23 9.09
C MET A 1 1.57 21.25 10.20
N PRO A 2 2.29 20.15 10.39
CA PRO A 2 3.57 20.03 9.69
C PRO A 2 3.61 18.82 8.75
N ASP A 3 4.13 19.10 7.55
CA ASP A 3 4.51 18.16 6.51
C ASP A 3 5.60 17.21 7.00
N SER A 4 5.28 15.93 7.17
CA SER A 4 6.30 14.87 7.22
C SER A 4 6.62 14.46 5.78
N ALA A 5 7.45 15.28 5.15
CA ALA A 5 8.28 14.87 4.04
C ALA A 5 9.32 13.86 4.55
N ASP A 6 9.01 12.56 4.51
CA ASP A 6 10.06 11.54 4.49
C ASP A 6 10.37 11.20 3.04
N LYS A 7 11.28 12.00 2.48
CA LYS A 7 11.98 11.71 1.23
C LYS A 7 13.11 10.72 1.56
N THR A 8 12.77 9.46 1.86
CA THR A 8 13.79 8.40 1.89
C THR A 8 13.98 7.85 0.47
N THR A 9 14.97 8.44 -0.21
CA THR A 9 15.58 7.94 -1.44
C THR A 9 16.16 6.53 -1.21
N GLY A 10 15.33 5.51 -1.41
CA GLY A 10 15.76 4.13 -1.60
C GLY A 10 16.18 3.92 -3.06
N LYS A 11 17.43 3.46 -3.25
CA LYS A 11 18.01 3.02 -4.53
C LYS A 11 17.00 2.16 -5.31
N PRO A 12 16.75 2.40 -6.62
CA PRO A 12 15.80 1.58 -7.36
C PRO A 12 16.36 0.16 -7.41
N ALA A 13 15.70 -0.76 -6.73
CA ALA A 13 15.82 -2.17 -7.07
C ALA A 13 15.45 -2.27 -8.54
N GLU A 14 16.32 -2.89 -9.33
CA GLU A 14 16.14 -3.12 -10.76
C GLU A 14 14.68 -3.53 -11.01
N ALA A 15 13.95 -2.67 -11.73
CA ALA A 15 12.52 -2.86 -11.95
C ALA A 15 12.33 -4.04 -12.90
N VAL A 16 12.31 -5.25 -12.35
CA VAL A 16 11.87 -6.43 -13.07
C VAL A 16 10.41 -6.16 -13.41
N ASP A 17 10.16 -5.93 -14.68
CA ASP A 17 8.84 -5.66 -15.19
C ASP A 17 8.03 -6.96 -15.14
N HIS A 18 7.36 -7.19 -14.01
CA HIS A 18 6.50 -8.35 -13.78
C HIS A 18 5.16 -8.28 -14.52
N TRP A 19 5.02 -7.37 -15.49
CA TRP A 19 3.76 -7.04 -16.13
C TRP A 19 3.78 -7.44 -17.60
N ASP A 20 2.94 -8.40 -17.98
CA ASP A 20 2.74 -8.71 -19.40
C ASP A 20 2.22 -7.49 -20.19
N GLU A 21 2.59 -7.39 -21.46
CA GLU A 21 2.19 -6.32 -22.39
C GLU A 21 0.66 -6.10 -22.44
N LYS A 22 -0.12 -7.19 -22.28
CA LYS A 22 -1.58 -7.14 -22.21
C LYS A 22 -2.06 -6.43 -20.95
N THR A 23 -1.44 -6.71 -19.82
CA THR A 23 -1.79 -6.14 -18.52
C THR A 23 -1.46 -4.64 -18.48
N LYS A 24 -0.33 -4.23 -19.07
CA LYS A 24 0.03 -2.82 -19.23
C LYS A 24 -0.99 -2.04 -20.06
N LYS A 25 -1.46 -2.60 -21.17
CA LYS A 25 -2.48 -1.94 -22.02
C LYS A 25 -3.80 -1.76 -21.29
N GLN A 26 -4.21 -2.75 -20.49
CA GLN A 26 -5.43 -2.62 -19.67
C GLN A 26 -5.27 -1.55 -18.59
N PHE A 27 -4.12 -1.50 -17.93
CA PHE A 27 -3.84 -0.50 -16.90
C PHE A 27 -3.84 0.94 -17.45
N ASN A 28 -3.29 1.14 -18.65
CA ASN A 28 -3.25 2.45 -19.31
C ASN A 28 -4.60 2.89 -19.91
N GLY A 29 -5.50 1.94 -20.18
CA GLY A 29 -6.80 2.21 -20.83
C GLY A 29 -7.96 2.53 -19.86
N LYS A 30 -7.83 2.22 -18.57
CA LYS A 30 -8.87 2.50 -17.56
C LYS A 30 -8.59 3.75 -16.75
N SER A 31 -9.66 4.38 -16.28
CA SER A 31 -9.55 5.49 -15.35
C SER A 31 -8.99 5.02 -14.01
N ARG A 32 -8.13 5.83 -13.38
CA ARG A 32 -7.40 5.47 -12.15
C ARG A 32 -8.32 5.06 -10.98
N SER A 33 -9.56 5.52 -10.99
CA SER A 33 -10.60 5.22 -10.00
C SER A 33 -11.29 3.87 -10.17
N GLU A 34 -11.08 3.15 -11.29
CA GLU A 34 -11.70 1.84 -11.54
C GLU A 34 -10.88 0.67 -10.96
N TRP A 35 -9.66 0.92 -10.47
CA TRP A 35 -8.82 -0.10 -9.88
C TRP A 35 -9.11 -0.21 -8.38
N PHE A 36 -9.52 -1.41 -7.95
CA PHE A 36 -9.73 -1.72 -6.55
C PHE A 36 -8.36 -1.94 -5.87
N ASP A 37 -8.07 -1.16 -4.83
CA ASP A 37 -6.90 -1.38 -4.00
C ASP A 37 -7.18 -2.54 -3.02
N PRO A 38 -6.53 -3.72 -3.17
CA PRO A 38 -6.75 -4.86 -2.28
C PRO A 38 -6.30 -4.58 -0.84
N CYS A 39 -5.49 -3.53 -0.62
CA CYS A 39 -5.07 -3.07 0.69
C CYS A 39 -6.14 -2.22 1.39
N GLN A 40 -7.08 -1.62 0.65
CA GLN A 40 -7.92 -0.52 1.17
C GLN A 40 -8.70 -0.90 2.43
N GLU A 41 -9.28 -2.10 2.48
CA GLU A 41 -9.98 -2.58 3.67
C GLU A 41 -9.04 -2.92 4.83
N ALA A 42 -7.88 -3.52 4.54
CA ALA A 42 -6.87 -3.81 5.54
C ALA A 42 -6.35 -2.51 6.17
N ALA A 43 -6.00 -1.52 5.33
CA ALA A 43 -5.59 -0.19 5.74
C ALA A 43 -6.61 0.46 6.68
N ASN A 44 -7.88 0.47 6.29
CA ASN A 44 -8.98 0.99 7.11
C ASN A 44 -9.08 0.31 8.47
N LYS A 45 -8.89 -1.02 8.53
CA LYS A 45 -8.91 -1.78 9.79
C LYS A 45 -7.70 -1.43 10.67
N SER A 46 -6.49 -1.36 10.09
CA SER A 46 -5.30 -0.94 10.82
C SER A 46 -5.42 0.49 11.36
N PHE A 47 -5.96 1.44 10.60
CA PHE A 47 -6.18 2.82 11.10
C PHE A 47 -7.16 2.84 12.28
N LYS A 48 -8.24 2.07 12.21
CA LYS A 48 -9.19 1.97 13.33
C LYS A 48 -8.54 1.38 14.58
N CYS A 49 -7.66 0.40 14.43
CA CYS A 49 -6.91 -0.17 15.55
C CYS A 49 -5.92 0.83 16.15
N LEU A 50 -5.15 1.53 15.31
CA LEU A 50 -4.18 2.53 15.76
C LEU A 50 -4.86 3.69 16.52
N ASN A 51 -5.99 4.18 16.01
CA ASN A 51 -6.75 5.25 16.65
C ASN A 51 -7.28 4.86 18.05
N ARG A 52 -7.47 3.56 18.31
CA ARG A 52 -7.94 3.05 19.61
C ARG A 52 -6.80 2.74 20.57
N ASN A 53 -5.61 2.44 20.07
CA ASN A 53 -4.47 2.00 20.85
C ASN A 53 -3.33 3.03 20.91
N GLY A 54 -3.65 4.32 20.73
CA GLY A 54 -2.64 5.40 20.80
C GLY A 54 -1.52 5.29 19.75
N GLY A 55 -1.78 4.61 18.63
CA GLY A 55 -0.79 4.37 17.59
C GLY A 55 0.12 3.15 17.84
N ASP A 56 -0.16 2.31 18.84
CA ASP A 56 0.63 1.10 19.08
C ASP A 56 0.42 0.07 17.96
N ARG A 57 1.48 -0.14 17.17
CA ARG A 57 1.51 -1.06 16.03
C ARG A 57 1.58 -2.52 16.47
N ALA A 58 2.14 -2.82 17.64
CA ALA A 58 2.28 -4.19 18.12
C ALA A 58 0.92 -4.84 18.39
N LEU A 59 -0.05 -4.05 18.83
CA LEU A 59 -1.44 -4.48 19.06
C LEU A 59 -2.27 -4.62 17.78
N CYS A 60 -1.77 -4.14 16.64
CA CYS A 60 -2.50 -4.07 15.37
C CYS A 60 -1.87 -4.94 14.27
N GLN A 61 -0.89 -5.79 14.61
CA GLN A 61 -0.13 -6.60 13.64
C GLN A 61 -1.02 -7.49 12.76
N ASP A 62 -2.15 -7.97 13.29
CA ASP A 62 -3.11 -8.80 12.54
C ASP A 62 -3.74 -8.08 11.34
N TYR A 63 -3.78 -6.75 11.35
CA TYR A 63 -4.29 -5.93 10.24
C TYR A 63 -3.20 -5.57 9.22
N PHE A 64 -1.94 -5.75 9.56
CA PHE A 64 -0.80 -5.53 8.67
C PHE A 64 -0.41 -6.84 8.00
N GLN A 65 -1.27 -7.35 7.13
CA GLN A 65 -0.95 -8.54 6.36
C GLN A 65 -0.10 -8.21 5.14
N TYR A 66 1.22 -8.37 5.29
CA TYR A 66 2.13 -8.66 4.19
C TYR A 66 3.15 -9.71 4.65
N VAL A 67 2.67 -10.93 4.90
CA VAL A 67 3.55 -12.08 5.11
C VAL A 67 3.97 -12.55 3.73
N ILE A 68 5.11 -12.06 3.25
CA ILE A 68 5.83 -12.71 2.15
C ILE A 68 6.13 -14.13 2.64
N LYS A 69 5.44 -15.13 2.08
CA LYS A 69 5.85 -16.52 2.19
C LYS A 69 6.76 -16.86 1.01
#